data_AF-A0A7S6ZX09-F1
#
_entry.id   AF-A0A7S6ZX09-F1
#
_cell.length_a   1.000
_cell.length_b   1.000
_cell.length_c   1.000
_cell.angle_alpha   90.00
_cell.angle_beta   90.00
_cell.angle_gamma   90.00
#
_symmetry.space_group_name_H-M   'P 1'
#
loop_
_entity.id
_entity.type
_entity.pdbx_description
1 polymer ?
#
loop_
_entity_poly.entity_id
_entity_poly.type
_entity_poly.pdbx_seq_one_letter_code
_entity_poly.pdbx_strand_id
1 'polypeptide(L)'
;MASLLAIVQLLLVPILLGVGLAVRFAGSSRPLNVVNYANVKDAAALHRWAGNRLLLLPVGFLISGLVSLREPGLSALLFGIMVAAILIVGIWLSLGAEKF
;
A
#
# COMPACT_ATOMS: atom_id res chain seq x y z
N MET A 1 -1.44 -0.27 -25.52
CA MET A 1 -0.94 -1.01 -24.33
C MET A 1 -0.48 -0.05 -23.22
N ALA A 2 0.39 0.92 -23.51
CA ALA A 2 0.92 1.86 -22.51
C ALA A 2 -0.14 2.67 -21.73
N SER A 3 -1.19 3.15 -22.40
CA SER A 3 -2.29 3.89 -21.77
C SER A 3 -3.15 3.00 -20.86
N LEU A 4 -3.24 1.69 -21.13
CA LEU A 4 -3.96 0.73 -20.29
C LEU A 4 -3.30 0.63 -18.92
N LEU A 5 -1.97 0.56 -18.87
CA LEU A 5 -1.22 0.50 -17.60
C LEU A 5 -1.42 1.77 -16.77
N ALA A 6 -1.42 2.95 -17.40
CA ALA A 6 -1.72 4.21 -16.70
C ALA A 6 -3.12 4.20 -16.07
N ILE A 7 -4.13 3.72 -16.82
CA ILE A 7 -5.50 3.57 -16.32
C ILE A 7 -5.53 2.59 -15.15
N VAL A 8 -4.87 1.44 -15.26
CA VAL A 8 -4.78 0.44 -14.17
C VAL A 8 -4.11 1.06 -12.93
N GLN A 9 -3.02 1.82 -13.09
CA GLN A 9 -2.36 2.52 -11.98
C GLN A 9 -3.34 3.42 -11.23
N LEU A 10 -4.13 4.22 -11.95
CA LEU A 10 -5.10 5.13 -11.35
C LEU A 10 -6.30 4.41 -10.73
N LEU A 11 -6.79 3.32 -11.34
CA LEU A 11 -7.87 2.51 -10.78
C LEU A 11 -7.47 1.82 -9.47
N LEU A 12 -6.20 1.49 -9.28
CA LEU A 12 -5.70 0.92 -8.03
C LEU A 12 -5.69 1.92 -6.87
N VAL A 13 -5.68 3.23 -7.14
CA VAL A 13 -5.64 4.27 -6.10
C VAL A 13 -6.80 4.17 -5.11
N PRO A 14 -8.10 4.19 -5.51
CA PRO A 14 -9.20 4.08 -4.56
C PRO A 14 -9.22 2.76 -3.80
N ILE A 15 -8.79 1.66 -4.44
CA ILE A 15 -8.72 0.34 -3.81
C ILE A 15 -7.66 0.35 -2.70
N LEU A 16 -6.44 0.78 -3.01
CA LEU A 16 -5.32 0.84 -2.07
C LEU A 16 -5.56 1.87 -0.96
N LEU A 17 -6.22 2.98 -1.27
CA LEU A 17 -6.68 3.94 -0.29
C LEU A 17 -7.67 3.29 0.68
N GLY A 18 -8.68 2.57 0.16
CA GLY A 18 -9.63 1.82 0.97
C GLY A 18 -8.95 0.83 1.91
N VAL A 19 -7.98 0.05 1.40
CA VAL A 19 -7.19 -0.89 2.21
C VAL A 19 -6.39 -0.16 3.30
N GLY A 20 -5.68 0.92 2.95
CA GLY A 20 -4.88 1.68 3.91
C GLY A 20 -5.72 2.30 5.03
N LEU A 21 -6.89 2.85 4.69
CA LEU A 21 -7.84 3.39 5.66
C LEU A 21 -8.50 2.30 6.51
N ALA A 22 -8.91 1.19 5.90
CA ALA A 22 -9.49 0.05 6.61
C ALA A 22 -8.51 -0.49 7.66
N VAL A 23 -7.24 -0.65 7.30
CA VAL A 23 -6.20 -1.06 8.26
C VAL A 23 -5.99 0.02 9.32
N ARG A 24 -5.90 1.30 8.95
CA ARG A 24 -5.68 2.41 9.91
C ARG A 24 -6.75 2.47 11.00
N PHE A 25 -8.01 2.20 10.64
CA PHE A 25 -9.17 2.32 11.51
C PHE A 25 -9.70 0.97 12.01
N ALA A 26 -8.90 -0.10 11.90
CA ALA A 26 -9.28 -1.46 12.30
C ALA A 26 -9.49 -1.66 13.81
N GLY A 27 -9.00 -0.74 14.66
CA GLY A 27 -9.22 -0.77 16.11
C GLY A 27 -8.58 -2.01 16.77
N SER A 28 -9.40 -2.92 17.28
CA SER A 28 -8.96 -4.18 17.89
C SER A 28 -9.11 -5.40 16.97
N SER A 29 -9.65 -5.22 15.76
CA SER A 29 -9.78 -6.30 14.78
C SER A 29 -8.41 -6.76 14.26
N ARG A 30 -8.32 -7.94 13.62
CA ARG A 30 -7.03 -8.52 13.20
C ARG A 30 -6.95 -8.66 11.67
N PRO A 31 -6.92 -7.55 10.92
CA PRO A 31 -6.96 -7.61 9.44
C PRO A 31 -5.62 -8.02 8.82
N LEU A 32 -4.50 -7.96 9.55
CA LEU A 32 -3.18 -8.25 9.01
C LEU A 32 -2.78 -9.71 9.27
N ASN A 33 -3.10 -10.61 8.34
CA ASN A 33 -2.84 -12.05 8.49
C ASN A 33 -1.35 -12.43 8.63
N VAL A 34 -0.45 -11.55 8.19
CA VAL A 34 1.01 -11.76 8.31
C VAL A 34 1.52 -11.51 9.74
N VAL A 35 0.73 -10.83 10.59
CA VAL A 35 1.15 -10.45 11.94
C VAL A 35 0.73 -11.50 12.96
N ASN A 36 1.67 -11.95 13.79
CA ASN A 36 1.35 -12.74 14.97
C ASN A 36 0.84 -11.84 16.11
N TYR A 37 -0.48 -11.64 16.16
CA TYR A 37 -1.14 -10.82 17.18
C TYR A 37 -1.01 -11.37 18.62
N ALA A 38 -0.56 -12.61 18.84
CA ALA A 38 -0.32 -13.11 20.19
C ALA A 38 0.82 -12.37 20.91
N ASN A 39 1.74 -11.80 20.14
CA ASN A 39 2.90 -11.06 20.66
C ASN A 39 2.70 -9.54 20.66
N VAL A 40 1.54 -9.06 20.18
CA VAL A 40 1.26 -7.63 20.02
C VAL A 40 0.54 -7.11 21.26
N LYS A 41 1.15 -6.13 21.93
CA LYS A 41 0.60 -5.50 23.15
C LYS A 41 -0.43 -4.44 22.82
N ASP A 42 -0.23 -3.66 21.74
CA ASP A 42 -1.16 -2.62 21.29
C ASP A 42 -1.48 -2.74 19.79
N ALA A 43 -2.56 -3.47 19.49
CA ALA A 43 -3.02 -3.67 18.12
C ALA A 43 -3.48 -2.36 17.45
N ALA A 44 -4.09 -1.43 18.19
CA ALA A 44 -4.59 -0.19 17.62
C ALA A 44 -3.46 0.77 17.24
N ALA A 45 -2.37 0.81 18.02
CA ALA A 45 -1.16 1.52 17.64
C ALA A 45 -0.50 0.90 16.40
N LEU A 46 -0.40 -0.44 16.35
CA LEU A 46 0.11 -1.16 15.17
C LEU A 46 -0.69 -0.81 13.92
N HIS A 47 -2.02 -0.84 13.98
CA HIS A 47 -2.91 -0.54 12.86
C HIS A 47 -2.77 0.90 12.36
N ARG A 48 -2.72 1.89 13.27
CA ARG A 48 -2.50 3.29 12.89
C ARG A 48 -1.14 3.47 12.20
N TRP A 49 -0.11 2.81 12.71
CA TRP A 49 1.24 2.82 12.16
C TRP A 49 1.31 2.12 10.79
N ALA A 50 0.67 0.97 10.65
CA ALA A 50 0.65 0.16 9.44
C ALA A 50 -0.18 0.82 8.34
N GLY A 51 -1.40 1.27 8.70
CA GLY A 51 -2.29 1.99 7.79
C GLY A 51 -1.63 3.24 7.21
N ASN A 52 -0.94 4.05 8.02
CA ASN A 52 -0.17 5.19 7.52
C ASN A 52 0.87 4.85 6.45
N ARG A 53 1.49 3.66 6.54
CA ARG A 53 2.50 3.21 5.57
C ARG A 53 1.85 2.63 4.33
N LEU A 54 0.72 1.92 4.49
CA LEU A 54 -0.09 1.48 3.36
C LEU A 54 -0.61 2.65 2.53
N LEU A 55 -0.88 3.81 3.15
CA LEU A 55 -1.26 5.04 2.44
C LEU A 55 -0.17 5.61 1.52
N LEU A 56 1.09 5.16 1.61
CA LEU A 56 2.12 5.51 0.64
C LEU A 56 1.87 4.90 -0.74
N LEU A 57 1.25 3.72 -0.79
CA LEU A 57 0.95 3.01 -2.04
C LEU A 57 -0.04 3.76 -2.94
N PRO A 58 -1.25 4.18 -2.47
CA PRO A 58 -2.17 4.94 -3.31
C PRO A 58 -1.57 6.26 -3.78
N VAL A 59 -0.75 6.93 -2.96
CA VAL A 59 -0.02 8.15 -3.37
C VAL A 59 0.98 7.85 -4.48
N GLY A 60 1.78 6.78 -4.33
CA GLY A 60 2.73 6.36 -5.37
C GLY A 60 2.05 5.94 -6.66
N PHE A 61 0.94 5.21 -6.59
CA PHE A 61 0.13 4.82 -7.76
C PHE A 61 -0.52 6.03 -8.44
N LEU A 62 -0.98 7.02 -7.67
CA LEU A 62 -1.51 8.26 -8.21
C LEU A 62 -0.45 9.05 -8.98
N ILE A 63 0.70 9.30 -8.34
CA ILE A 63 1.81 10.05 -8.96
C ILE A 63 2.29 9.32 -10.22
N SER A 64 2.58 8.02 -10.09
CA SER A 64 3.06 7.22 -11.22
C SER A 64 2.03 7.12 -12.34
N GLY A 65 0.75 6.94 -12.04
CA GLY A 65 -0.33 6.92 -13.03
C GLY A 65 -0.48 8.25 -13.77
N LEU A 66 -0.38 9.39 -13.08
CA LEU A 66 -0.40 10.72 -13.70
C LEU A 66 0.82 10.97 -14.60
N VAL A 67 2.00 10.51 -14.19
CA VAL A 67 3.22 10.57 -15.03
C VAL A 67 3.05 9.67 -16.26
N SER A 68 2.57 8.44 -16.08
CA SER A 68 2.28 7.49 -17.17
C SER A 68 1.24 8.00 -18.19
N LEU A 69 0.29 8.85 -17.77
CA LEU A 69 -0.64 9.50 -18.70
C LEU A 69 0.04 10.54 -19.59
N ARG A 70 1.03 11.27 -19.06
CA ARG A 70 1.79 12.28 -19.80
C ARG A 70 2.86 11.63 -20.67
N GLU A 71 3.51 10.59 -20.15
CA GLU A 71 4.63 9.89 -20.76
C GLU A 71 4.37 8.38 -20.82
N PRO A 72 3.56 7.89 -21.79
CA PRO A 72 3.16 6.49 -21.85
C PRO A 72 4.33 5.51 -21.99
N GLY A 73 5.48 5.96 -22.51
CA GLY A 73 6.69 5.15 -22.59
C GLY A 73 7.22 4.68 -21.23
N LEU A 74 6.91 5.41 -20.15
CA LEU A 74 7.36 5.09 -18.80
C LEU A 74 6.39 4.17 -18.03
N SER A 75 5.18 3.93 -18.54
CA SER A 75 4.13 3.25 -17.80
C SER A 75 4.52 1.86 -17.30
N ALA A 76 5.21 1.07 -18.12
CA ALA A 76 5.64 -0.28 -17.74
C ALA A 76 6.68 -0.26 -16.63
N LEU A 77 7.68 0.64 -16.73
CA LEU A 77 8.72 0.81 -15.73
C LEU A 77 8.12 1.27 -14.39
N LEU A 78 7.31 2.33 -14.41
CA LEU A 78 6.70 2.89 -13.22
C LEU A 78 5.74 1.89 -12.56
N PHE A 79 4.95 1.16 -13.35
CA PHE A 79 4.10 0.10 -12.83
C PHE A 79 4.93 -1.01 -12.15
N GLY A 80 6.02 -1.45 -12.78
CA GLY A 80 6.94 -2.43 -12.19
C GLY A 80 7.55 -1.97 -10.86
N ILE A 81 7.98 -0.71 -10.78
CA ILE A 81 8.48 -0.11 -9.53
C ILE A 81 7.39 -0.13 -8.45
N MET A 82 6.15 0.22 -8.80
CA MET A 82 5.05 0.22 -7.84
C MET A 82 4.67 -1.18 -7.37
N VAL A 83 4.75 -2.19 -8.23
CA VAL A 83 4.57 -3.60 -7.83
C VAL A 83 5.65 -4.01 -6.82
N ALA A 84 6.91 -3.66 -7.07
CA ALA A 84 7.99 -3.90 -6.11
C ALA A 84 7.76 -3.15 -4.79
N ALA A 85 7.25 -1.91 -4.84
CA ALA A 85 6.92 -1.12 -3.67
C ALA A 85 5.83 -1.78 -2.80
N ILE A 86 4.83 -2.45 -3.39
CA ILE A 86 3.83 -3.22 -2.63
C ILE A 86 4.51 -4.30 -1.78
N LEU A 87 5.43 -5.07 -2.37
CA LEU A 87 6.16 -6.13 -1.68
C LEU A 87 7.03 -5.56 -0.56
N ILE A 88 7.75 -4.47 -0.84
CA ILE A 88 8.60 -3.78 0.15
C ILE A 88 7.76 -3.29 1.33
N VAL A 89 6.59 -2.69 1.07
CA VAL A 89 5.68 -2.27 2.14
C VAL A 89 5.21 -3.48 2.96
N GLY A 90 4.86 -4.59 2.32
CA GLY A 90 4.49 -5.82 3.03
C GLY A 90 5.58 -6.32 3.99
N ILE A 91 6.83 -6.39 3.52
CA ILE A 91 7.99 -6.76 4.34
C ILE A 91 8.20 -5.75 5.47
N TRP A 92 8.12 -4.45 5.15
CA TRP A 92 8.30 -3.39 6.12
C TRP A 92 7.27 -3.45 7.25
N LEU A 93 6.01 -3.77 6.92
CA LEU A 93 4.95 -3.97 7.91
C LEU A 93 5.21 -5.19 8.78
N SER A 94 5.63 -6.31 8.17
CA SER A 94 5.94 -7.55 8.91
C SER A 94 7.04 -7.33 9.95
N LEU A 95 8.15 -6.70 9.54
CA LEU A 95 9.27 -6.41 10.45
C LEU A 95 8.92 -5.33 11.48
N GLY A 96 8.14 -4.32 11.10
CA GLY A 96 7.76 -3.25 12.01
C GLY A 96 6.73 -3.67 13.05
N ALA A 97 5.96 -4.74 12.80
CA ALA A 97 4.96 -5.25 13.74
C ALA A 97 5.57 -5.78 15.04
N GLU A 98 6.83 -6.22 15.02
CA GLU A 98 7.56 -6.71 16.21
C GLU A 98 7.76 -5.65 17.30
N LYS A 99 7.53 -4.37 16.98
CA LYS A 99 7.70 -3.23 17.90
C LYS A 99 6.44 -2.91 18.72
N PHE A 100 5.32 -3.56 18.42
CA PHE A 100 4.01 -3.30 19.03
C PHE A 100 3.55 -4.49 19.85
#